data_AF-A0A962Q845-F1
#
_entry.id   AF-A0A962Q845-F1
#
_cell.length_a   1.000
_cell.length_b   1.000
_cell.length_c   1.000
_cell.angle_alpha   90.00
_cell.angle_beta   90.00
_cell.angle_gamma   90.00
#
_symmetry.space_group_name_H-M   'P 1'
#
loop_
_entity.id
_entity.type
_entity.pdbx_description
1 polymer ?
#
loop_
_entity_poly.entity_id
_entity_poly.type
_entity_poly.pdbx_seq_one_letter_code
_entity_poly.pdbx_strand_id
1 'polypeptide(L)'
;MRRNYCPSPATSATWADLDAHLLNQLQRGCTALGLEPDAGQQASLLAYLELLLKWNSAYNLTAVRDPGQMVTRHLLDSLAIAPHFKGGNAIDVGTGAGLPGVPMAILFPQR
;
A
#
# COMPACT_ATOMS: atom_id res chain seq x y z
N MET A 1 13.69 5.39 -15.05
CA MET A 1 13.35 6.08 -13.78
C MET A 1 14.04 5.33 -12.65
N ARG A 2 14.97 5.97 -11.92
CA ARG A 2 15.72 5.31 -10.85
C ARG A 2 14.83 5.21 -9.60
N ARG A 3 14.52 3.98 -9.16
CA ARG A 3 13.74 3.70 -7.95
C ARG A 3 14.61 4.05 -6.73
N ASN A 4 14.21 5.08 -5.97
CA ASN A 4 14.93 5.54 -4.77
C ASN A 4 14.40 4.86 -3.50
N TYR A 5 14.53 3.55 -3.44
CA TYR A 5 14.47 2.77 -2.20
C TYR A 5 15.83 2.07 -2.10
N CYS A 6 16.60 2.31 -1.04
CA CYS A 6 17.88 1.64 -0.82
C CYS A 6 17.71 0.78 0.44
N PRO A 7 17.46 -0.53 0.34
CA PRO A 7 17.53 -1.40 1.50
C PRO A 7 18.98 -1.42 1.98
N SER A 8 19.14 -1.34 3.30
CA SER A 8 20.44 -1.48 3.97
C SER A 8 21.15 -2.77 3.50
N PRO A 9 22.49 -2.80 3.33
CA PRO A 9 23.23 -3.82 2.58
C PRO A 9 23.34 -5.22 3.26
N ALA A 10 22.31 -5.68 3.96
CA ALA A 10 22.37 -6.89 4.77
C ALA A 10 21.73 -8.16 4.17
N THR A 11 21.01 -8.12 3.04
CA THR A 11 20.36 -9.33 2.51
C THR A 11 20.31 -9.38 0.99
N SER A 12 20.87 -10.44 0.40
CA SER A 12 20.91 -10.75 -1.03
C SER A 12 19.56 -11.21 -1.59
N ALA A 13 18.50 -10.41 -1.43
CA ALA A 13 17.25 -10.61 -2.16
C ALA A 13 17.23 -9.62 -3.33
N THR A 14 16.95 -10.09 -4.55
CA THR A 14 16.85 -9.18 -5.70
C THR A 14 15.55 -8.37 -5.57
N TRP A 15 15.53 -7.18 -6.16
CA TRP A 15 14.36 -6.30 -6.17
C TRP A 15 13.09 -6.97 -6.69
N ALA A 16 13.26 -7.88 -7.66
CA ALA A 16 12.16 -8.67 -8.20
C ALA A 16 11.57 -9.64 -7.16
N ASP A 17 12.41 -10.21 -6.28
CA ASP A 17 11.98 -11.15 -5.25
C ASP A 17 11.17 -10.44 -4.15
N LEU A 18 11.59 -9.23 -3.77
CA LEU A 18 10.86 -8.42 -2.80
C LEU A 18 9.50 -7.97 -3.36
N ASP A 19 9.47 -7.47 -4.61
CA ASP A 19 8.23 -7.05 -5.27
C ASP A 19 7.26 -8.22 -5.40
N ALA A 20 7.74 -9.41 -5.79
CA ALA A 20 6.94 -10.62 -5.89
C ALA A 20 6.37 -11.06 -4.53
N HIS A 21 7.18 -10.98 -3.46
CA HIS A 21 6.73 -11.31 -2.12
C HIS A 21 5.65 -10.34 -1.61
N LEU A 22 5.86 -9.04 -1.78
CA LEU A 22 4.89 -8.01 -1.38
C LEU A 22 3.60 -8.11 -2.19
N LEU A 23 3.69 -8.39 -3.49
CA LEU A 23 2.54 -8.63 -4.34
C LEU A 23 1.74 -9.84 -3.85
N ASN A 24 2.41 -10.96 -3.53
CA ASN A 24 1.74 -12.14 -3.00
C ASN A 24 1.03 -11.84 -1.68
N GLN A 25 1.68 -11.10 -0.78
CA GLN A 25 1.09 -10.70 0.49
C GLN A 25 -0.13 -9.80 0.30
N LEU A 26 -0.04 -8.81 -0.59
CA LEU A 26 -1.16 -7.94 -0.96
C LEU A 26 -2.33 -8.75 -1.50
N GLN A 27 -2.10 -9.62 -2.47
CA GLN A 27 -3.14 -10.45 -3.08
C GLN A 27 -3.86 -11.31 -2.04
N ARG A 28 -3.09 -12.01 -1.19
CA ARG A 28 -3.65 -12.83 -0.11
C ARG A 28 -4.48 -12.00 0.87
N GLY A 29 -4.00 -10.81 1.24
CA GLY A 29 -4.71 -9.90 2.12
C GLY A 29 -6.01 -9.39 1.51
N CYS A 30 -5.99 -8.95 0.25
CA CYS A 30 -7.17 -8.52 -0.48
C CYS A 30 -8.20 -9.65 -0.58
N THR A 31 -7.79 -10.86 -0.94
CA THR A 31 -8.68 -12.02 -0.98
C THR A 31 -9.31 -12.31 0.38
N ALA A 32 -8.54 -12.22 1.48
CA ALA A 32 -9.07 -12.40 2.84
C ALA A 32 -10.10 -11.31 3.23
N LEU A 33 -10.00 -10.12 2.65
CA LEU A 33 -10.96 -9.03 2.80
C LEU A 33 -12.14 -9.11 1.81
N GLY A 34 -12.18 -10.12 0.93
CA GLY A 34 -13.20 -10.25 -0.11
C GLY A 34 -13.04 -9.24 -1.26
N LEU A 35 -11.81 -8.77 -1.49
CA LEU A 35 -11.44 -7.82 -2.55
C LEU A 35 -10.65 -8.53 -3.65
N GLU A 36 -10.95 -8.17 -4.90
CA GLU A 36 -10.25 -8.70 -6.09
C GLU A 36 -9.74 -7.54 -6.95
N PRO A 37 -8.70 -6.80 -6.51
CA PRO A 37 -8.14 -5.71 -7.30
C PRO A 37 -7.51 -6.25 -8.58
N ASP A 38 -7.69 -5.55 -9.70
CA ASP A 38 -7.06 -5.91 -10.97
C ASP A 38 -5.54 -5.67 -10.97
N ALA A 39 -4.85 -6.12 -12.01
CA ALA A 39 -3.39 -5.99 -12.10
C ALA A 39 -2.90 -4.52 -12.08
N GLY A 40 -3.69 -3.59 -12.63
CA GLY A 40 -3.39 -2.16 -12.59
C GLY A 40 -3.53 -1.59 -11.18
N GLN A 41 -4.60 -1.94 -10.48
CA GLN A 41 -4.83 -1.56 -9.09
C GLN A 41 -3.75 -2.13 -8.17
N GLN A 42 -3.37 -3.40 -8.34
CA GLN A 42 -2.27 -4.03 -7.60
C GLN A 42 -0.95 -3.27 -7.82
N ALA A 43 -0.63 -2.91 -9.07
CA ALA A 43 0.56 -2.14 -9.38
C ALA A 43 0.53 -0.74 -8.75
N SER A 44 -0.60 -0.05 -8.81
CA SER A 44 -0.78 1.28 -8.18
C SER A 44 -0.66 1.22 -6.66
N LEU A 45 -1.19 0.18 -6.01
CA LEU A 45 -1.08 -0.03 -4.57
C LEU A 45 0.38 -0.26 -4.14
N LEU A 46 1.15 -1.05 -4.89
CA LEU A 46 2.57 -1.24 -4.65
C LEU A 46 3.38 0.04 -4.91
N ALA A 47 3.06 0.80 -5.96
CA ALA A 47 3.69 2.09 -6.24
C ALA A 47 3.42 3.11 -5.11
N TYR A 48 2.21 3.10 -4.54
CA TYR A 48 1.90 3.91 -3.36
C TYR A 48 2.74 3.49 -2.14
N LEU A 49 2.91 2.19 -1.91
CA LEU A 49 3.76 1.67 -0.83
C LEU A 49 5.22 2.14 -0.98
N GLU A 50 5.77 2.09 -2.20
CA GLU A 50 7.12 2.60 -2.50
C GLU A 50 7.24 4.10 -2.19
N LEU A 51 6.22 4.87 -2.58
CA LEU A 51 6.18 6.31 -2.33
C LEU A 51 6.14 6.60 -0.82
N LEU A 52 5.32 5.84 -0.09
CA LEU A 52 5.22 5.94 1.37
C LEU A 52 6.55 5.61 2.04
N LEU A 53 7.22 4.53 1.64
CA LEU A 53 8.56 4.16 2.14
C LEU A 53 9.58 5.28 1.91
N LYS A 54 9.61 5.82 0.69
CA LYS A 54 10.53 6.90 0.31
C LYS A 54 10.35 8.13 1.19
N TRP A 55 9.12 8.60 1.36
CA TRP A 55 8.86 9.81 2.14
C TRP A 55 8.90 9.58 3.64
N ASN A 56 8.64 8.35 4.10
CA ASN A 56 8.79 8.00 5.50
C ASN A 56 10.25 8.18 5.98
N SER A 57 11.22 7.93 5.10
CA SER A 57 12.64 8.17 5.40
C SER A 57 12.97 9.65 5.60
N ALA A 58 12.22 10.58 5.01
CA ALA A 58 12.48 12.02 5.09
C ALA A 58 11.67 12.70 6.19
N TYR A 59 10.44 12.23 6.44
CA TYR A 59 9.47 12.94 7.27
C TYR A 59 8.87 12.11 8.41
N ASN A 60 9.30 10.85 8.59
CA ASN A 60 8.81 9.95 9.65
C ASN A 60 7.26 9.90 9.72
N LEU A 61 6.63 9.78 8.55
CA LEU A 61 5.19 9.68 8.35
C LEU A 61 4.53 8.54 9.15
N THR A 62 5.26 7.44 9.36
CA THR A 62 4.82 6.28 10.14
C THR A 62 6.00 5.68 10.92
N ALA A 63 5.71 5.06 12.07
CA ALA A 63 6.74 4.34 12.84
C ALA A 63 7.19 3.02 12.17
N VAL A 64 6.43 2.50 11.20
CA VAL A 64 6.71 1.23 10.51
C VAL A 64 7.67 1.49 9.35
N ARG A 65 8.76 0.71 9.27
CA ARG A 65 9.79 0.85 8.24
C ARG A 65 9.97 -0.40 7.37
N ASP A 66 9.45 -1.53 7.83
CA ASP A 66 9.49 -2.80 7.12
C ASP A 66 8.39 -2.83 6.04
N PRO A 67 8.72 -3.03 4.75
CA PRO A 67 7.74 -3.04 3.66
C PRO A 67 6.62 -4.06 3.85
N GLY A 68 6.94 -5.26 4.32
CA GLY A 68 5.95 -6.31 4.58
C GLY A 68 4.95 -5.89 5.66
N GLN A 69 5.43 -5.31 6.76
CA GLN A 69 4.55 -4.76 7.80
C GLN A 69 3.75 -3.56 7.31
N MET A 70 4.28 -2.72 6.42
CA MET A 70 3.52 -1.60 5.85
C MET A 70 2.37 -2.08 4.95
N VAL A 71 2.55 -3.19 4.20
CA VAL A 71 1.44 -3.83 3.46
C VAL A 71 0.31 -4.18 4.42
N THR A 72 0.59 -4.83 5.55
CA THR A 72 -0.46 -5.24 6.48
C THR A 72 -1.05 -4.08 7.27
N ARG A 73 -0.21 -3.24 7.88
CA ARG A 73 -0.63 -2.24 8.88
C ARG A 73 -1.10 -0.91 8.28
N HIS A 74 -0.80 -0.64 7.02
CA HIS A 74 -1.21 0.61 6.37
C HIS A 74 -2.09 0.33 5.17
N LEU A 75 -1.64 -0.53 4.27
CA LEU A 75 -2.34 -0.78 3.01
C LEU A 75 -3.60 -1.63 3.24
N LEU A 76 -3.44 -2.85 3.75
CA LEU A 76 -4.57 -3.77 4.00
C LEU A 76 -5.50 -3.27 5.10
N ASP A 77 -4.96 -2.64 6.15
CA ASP A 77 -5.77 -2.01 7.21
C ASP A 77 -6.69 -0.92 6.63
N SER A 78 -6.18 -0.09 5.72
CA SER A 78 -7.00 0.92 5.02
C SER A 78 -8.04 0.28 4.10
N LEU A 79 -7.68 -0.81 3.40
CA LEU A 79 -8.58 -1.52 2.49
C LEU A 79 -9.65 -2.34 3.23
N ALA A 80 -9.46 -2.67 4.51
CA ALA A 80 -10.44 -3.42 5.30
C ALA A 80 -11.78 -2.69 5.46
N ILE A 81 -11.80 -1.38 5.23
CA ILE A 81 -13.02 -0.56 5.23
C ILE A 81 -13.83 -0.76 3.94
N ALA A 82 -13.20 -1.17 2.84
CA ALA A 82 -13.82 -1.26 1.51
C ALA A 82 -15.11 -2.11 1.45
N PRO A 83 -15.20 -3.30 2.08
CA PRO A 83 -16.44 -4.10 2.08
C PRO A 83 -17.62 -3.42 2.78
N HIS A 84 -17.33 -2.50 3.71
CA HIS A 84 -18.32 -1.76 4.48
C HIS A 84 -18.68 -0.42 3.84
N PHE A 85 -17.94 -0.02 2.80
CA PHE A 85 -18.08 1.27 2.14
C PHE A 85 -19.26 1.25 1.14
N LYS A 86 -20.48 1.42 1.66
CA LYS A 86 -21.73 1.40 0.87
C LYS A 86 -22.15 2.79 0.39
N GLY A 87 -21.44 3.33 -0.61
CA GLY A 87 -21.89 4.46 -1.45
C GLY A 87 -22.07 5.84 -0.77
N GLY A 88 -21.61 6.90 -1.44
CA GLY A 88 -21.71 8.28 -0.98
C GLY A 88 -20.37 9.03 -1.12
N ASN A 89 -20.40 10.34 -0.93
CA ASN A 89 -19.18 11.15 -0.86
C ASN A 89 -18.49 10.87 0.48
N ALA A 90 -17.23 10.43 0.47
CA ALA A 90 -16.42 10.31 1.67
C ALA A 90 -15.45 11.47 1.79
N ILE A 91 -15.22 11.91 3.02
CA ILE A 91 -14.17 12.87 3.37
C ILE A 91 -13.18 12.16 4.28
N ASP A 92 -11.91 12.16 3.89
CA ASP A 92 -10.82 11.67 4.71
C ASP A 92 -10.26 12.83 5.54
N VAL A 93 -10.60 12.88 6.83
CA VAL A 93 -10.21 13.96 7.74
C VAL A 93 -9.01 13.50 8.57
N GLY A 94 -7.80 13.83 8.10
CA GLY A 94 -6.54 13.55 8.80
C GLY A 94 -5.41 12.96 7.94
N THR A 95 -5.28 13.36 6.66
CA THR A 95 -4.55 12.59 5.63
C THR A 95 -3.03 12.70 5.64
N GLY A 96 -2.35 12.81 6.80
CA GLY A 96 -0.89 12.97 6.89
C GLY A 96 -0.08 12.22 5.81
N ALA A 97 -0.32 10.91 5.64
CA ALA A 97 0.28 10.08 4.58
C ALA A 97 -0.71 9.62 3.48
N GLY A 98 -1.93 10.15 3.46
CA GLY A 98 -2.98 9.79 2.50
C GLY A 98 -3.74 8.50 2.82
N LEU A 99 -3.74 8.04 4.07
CA LEU A 99 -4.49 6.85 4.51
C LEU A 99 -5.77 7.27 5.25
N PRO A 100 -6.92 6.59 5.01
CA PRO A 100 -7.16 5.51 4.04
C PRO A 100 -7.48 5.99 2.62
N GLY A 101 -7.53 7.29 2.36
CA GLY A 101 -8.06 7.87 1.12
C GLY A 101 -7.38 7.43 -0.18
N VAL A 102 -6.05 7.35 -0.23
CA VAL A 102 -5.31 6.97 -1.44
C VAL A 102 -5.51 5.49 -1.80
N PRO A 103 -5.34 4.51 -0.88
CA PRO A 103 -5.68 3.12 -1.16
C PRO A 103 -7.13 2.92 -1.62
N MET A 104 -8.07 3.63 -1.00
CA MET A 104 -9.50 3.55 -1.36
C MET A 104 -9.78 4.14 -2.75
N ALA A 105 -9.13 5.26 -3.11
CA ALA A 105 -9.27 5.86 -4.45
C ALA A 105 -8.69 4.96 -5.56
N ILE A 106 -7.63 4.21 -5.27
CA ILE A 106 -7.10 3.21 -6.22
C ILE A 106 -8.11 2.07 -6.43
N LEU A 107 -8.78 1.62 -5.36
CA LEU A 107 -9.75 0.53 -5.44
C LEU A 107 -11.09 0.96 -6.09
N PHE A 108 -11.50 2.22 -5.88
CA PHE A 108 -12.75 2.77 -6.38
C PHE A 108 -12.54 4.09 -7.18
N PRO A 109 -11.86 4.04 -8.34
CA PRO A 109 -11.47 5.26 -9.07
C PRO A 109 -12.64 6.04 -9.69
N GLN A 110 -13.84 5.46 -9.72
CA GLN A 110 -15.05 6.09 -10.27
C GLN A 110 -15.94 6.75 -9.20
N ARG A 111 -15.47 6.90 -7.97
CA ARG A 111 -16.24 7.46 -6.84
C ARG A 111 -15.62 8.73 -6.28
#